data_AF-A0A9W6XCI1-F1
#
_entry.id   AF-A0A9W6XCI1-F1
#
_cell.length_a   1.000
_cell.length_b   1.000
_cell.length_c   1.000
_cell.angle_alpha   90.00
_cell.angle_beta   90.00
_cell.angle_gamma   90.00
#
_symmetry.space_group_name_H-M   'P 1'
#
loop_
_entity.id
_entity.type
_entity.pdbx_description
1 polymer ?
#
loop_
_entity_poly.entity_id
_entity_poly.type
_entity_poly.pdbx_seq_one_letter_code
_entity_poly.pdbx_strand_id
1 'polypeptide(L)'
;MLKTTLWPVIHQDARWSSTFAMLQRYFKQPEYIDKEDDDIAVKILGPAYNRRLRTLLKELKDVDSVSKALQGSTDMLDVREWFDGLIAI
;
A
#
# COMPACT_ATOMS: atom_id res chain seq x y z
N MET A 1 -30.45 8.68 3.26
CA MET A 1 -29.79 8.58 1.93
C MET A 1 -30.23 7.27 1.29
N LEU A 2 -30.61 7.28 0.01
CA LEU A 2 -30.93 6.06 -0.74
C LEU A 2 -29.64 5.25 -0.94
N LYS A 3 -29.64 3.97 -0.54
CA LYS A 3 -28.50 3.05 -0.77
C LYS A 3 -28.47 2.67 -2.25
N THR A 4 -27.61 3.31 -3.01
CA THR A 4 -27.34 2.95 -4.40
C THR A 4 -26.26 1.87 -4.41
N THR A 5 -26.64 0.64 -4.77
CA THR A 5 -25.70 -0.47 -4.93
C THR A 5 -24.77 -0.21 -6.11
N LEU A 6 -23.48 -0.47 -5.93
CA LEU A 6 -22.45 -0.35 -6.97
C LEU A 6 -22.11 -1.72 -7.53
N TRP A 7 -21.83 -1.75 -8.83
CA TRP A 7 -21.30 -2.94 -9.48
C TRP A 7 -19.79 -3.06 -9.21
N PRO A 8 -19.30 -4.26 -8.85
CA PRO A 8 -17.90 -4.46 -8.53
C PRO A 8 -17.01 -4.16 -9.76
N VAL A 9 -15.87 -3.52 -9.52
CA VAL A 9 -14.86 -3.28 -10.57
C VAL A 9 -13.93 -4.49 -10.61
N ILE A 10 -14.16 -5.40 -11.56
CA ILE A 10 -13.55 -6.75 -11.61
C ILE A 10 -12.06 -6.74 -12.01
N HIS A 11 -11.55 -5.64 -12.59
CA HIS A 11 -10.16 -5.56 -13.05
C HIS A 11 -9.51 -4.24 -12.69
N GLN A 12 -9.10 -4.13 -11.43
CA GLN A 12 -7.99 -3.25 -11.05
C GLN A 12 -6.80 -4.17 -10.77
N ASP A 13 -6.11 -4.62 -11.82
CA ASP A 13 -4.69 -4.98 -11.67
C ASP A 13 -3.98 -3.68 -11.35
N ALA A 14 -3.99 -3.34 -10.07
CA ALA A 14 -3.44 -2.12 -9.54
C ALA A 14 -2.00 -1.99 -10.03
N ARG A 15 -1.72 -1.04 -10.94
CA ARG A 15 -0.37 -0.75 -11.43
C ARG A 15 0.63 -0.50 -10.30
N TRP A 16 0.15 -0.02 -9.16
CA TRP A 16 0.93 0.24 -7.96
C TRP A 16 1.25 -1.04 -7.13
N SER A 17 0.67 -2.20 -7.45
CA SER A 17 1.00 -3.49 -6.82
C SER A 17 2.48 -3.83 -6.96
N SER A 18 3.10 -3.45 -8.08
CA SER A 18 4.54 -3.58 -8.32
C SER A 18 5.37 -2.75 -7.33
N THR A 19 5.03 -1.48 -7.13
CA THR A 19 5.66 -0.59 -6.14
C THR A 19 5.45 -1.11 -4.72
N PHE A 20 4.24 -1.57 -4.41
CA PHE A 20 3.92 -2.16 -3.11
C PHE A 20 4.75 -3.42 -2.82
N ALA A 21 4.80 -4.36 -3.77
CA ALA A 21 5.57 -5.59 -3.67
C ALA A 21 7.08 -5.29 -3.55
N MET A 22 7.58 -4.30 -4.29
CA MET A 22 8.97 -3.86 -4.19
C MET A 22 9.30 -3.36 -2.78
N LEU A 23 8.46 -2.51 -2.19
CA LEU A 23 8.69 -1.98 -0.83
C LEU A 23 8.59 -3.08 0.23
N GLN A 24 7.62 -4.00 0.11
CA GLN A 24 7.55 -5.15 1.00
C GLN A 24 8.81 -6.00 0.93
N ARG A 25 9.32 -6.25 -0.27
CA ARG A 25 10.57 -7.00 -0.47
C ARG A 25 11.77 -6.26 0.14
N TYR A 26 11.88 -4.95 -0.10
CA TYR A 26 12.95 -4.12 0.46
C TYR A 26 13.03 -4.22 1.99
N PHE A 27 11.88 -4.21 2.68
CA PHE A 27 11.86 -4.32 4.15
C PHE A 27 12.06 -5.74 4.70
N LYS A 28 11.85 -6.79 3.89
CA LYS A 28 12.17 -8.18 4.24
C LYS A 28 13.63 -8.53 3.94
N GLN A 29 14.25 -7.84 2.98
CA GLN A 29 15.62 -8.05 2.53
C GLN A 29 16.69 -8.08 3.65
N PRO A 30 16.59 -7.27 4.73
CA PRO A 30 17.56 -7.27 5.82
C PRO A 30 17.70 -8.60 6.58
N GLU A 31 16.78 -9.55 6.40
CA GLU A 31 16.88 -10.92 6.95
C GLU A 31 17.83 -11.82 6.16
N TYR A 32 18.15 -11.44 4.92
CA TYR A 32 18.90 -12.25 3.95
C TYR A 32 20.22 -11.60 3.50
N ILE A 33 20.56 -10.46 4.11
CA ILE A 33 21.74 -9.66 3.76
C ILE A 33 22.70 -9.65 4.95
N ASP A 34 23.98 -9.87 4.66
CA ASP A 34 25.05 -9.51 5.57
C ASP A 34 25.19 -7.99 5.63
N LYS A 35 24.93 -7.41 6.80
CA LYS A 35 24.98 -5.96 7.02
C LYS A 35 26.38 -5.48 7.36
N GLU A 36 27.30 -6.40 7.66
CA GLU A 36 28.71 -6.12 7.94
C GLU A 36 29.52 -6.07 6.64
N ASP A 37 28.95 -6.53 5.52
CA ASP A 37 29.50 -6.33 4.19
C ASP A 37 29.39 -4.85 3.77
N ASP A 38 30.53 -4.16 3.77
CA ASP A 38 30.66 -2.75 3.40
C ASP A 38 30.12 -2.46 1.97
N ASP A 39 30.25 -3.40 1.02
CA ASP A 39 29.73 -3.25 -0.34
C ASP A 39 28.19 -3.30 -0.39
N ILE A 40 27.56 -3.87 0.64
CA ILE A 40 26.10 -3.92 0.78
C ILE A 40 25.60 -2.78 1.67
N ALA A 41 26.32 -2.44 2.73
CA ALA A 41 25.96 -1.36 3.65
C ALA A 41 25.74 -0.03 2.90
N VAL A 42 26.59 0.29 1.92
CA VAL A 42 26.48 1.48 1.07
C VAL A 42 25.21 1.51 0.21
N LYS A 43 24.62 0.34 -0.09
CA LYS A 43 23.40 0.22 -0.93
C LYS A 43 22.11 0.36 -0.11
N ILE A 44 22.16 0.27 1.22
CA ILE A 44 20.98 0.42 2.07
C ILE A 44 20.67 1.91 2.23
N LEU A 45 19.43 2.29 1.90
CA LEU A 45 18.97 3.67 2.08
C LEU A 45 19.16 4.14 3.53
N GLY A 46 19.54 5.41 3.70
CA GLY A 46 19.76 5.98 5.02
C GLY A 46 18.51 5.98 5.93
N PRO A 47 18.66 6.15 7.25
CA PRO A 47 17.56 6.04 8.22
C PRO A 47 16.35 6.94 7.94
N ALA A 48 16.58 8.16 7.44
CA ALA A 48 15.51 9.10 7.11
C ALA A 48 14.64 8.62 5.94
N TYR A 49 15.27 8.11 4.87
CA TYR A 49 14.56 7.53 3.73
C TYR A 49 13.82 6.26 4.14
N ASN A 50 14.44 5.42 4.97
CA ASN A 50 13.81 4.23 5.53
C ASN A 50 12.52 4.56 6.30
N ARG A 51 12.52 5.62 7.14
CA ARG A 51 11.31 6.08 7.83
C ARG A 51 10.23 6.52 6.84
N ARG A 52 10.58 7.31 5.82
CA ARG A 52 9.63 7.74 4.78
C ARG A 52 9.03 6.56 4.01
N LEU A 53 9.84 5.57 3.66
CA LEU A 53 9.37 4.36 2.98
C LEU A 53 8.45 3.50 3.84
N ARG A 54 8.62 3.50 5.18
CA ARG A 54 7.68 2.83 6.10
C ARG A 54 6.34 3.52 6.14
N THR A 55 6.33 4.85 6.17
CA THR A 55 5.09 5.65 6.08
C THR A 55 4.38 5.37 4.76
N LEU A 56 5.10 5.46 3.63
CA LEU A 56 4.55 5.15 2.31
C LEU A 56 3.99 3.72 2.22
N LEU A 57 4.70 2.73 2.78
CA LEU A 57 4.20 1.35 2.79
C LEU A 57 2.91 1.22 3.60
N LYS A 58 2.73 1.99 4.67
CA LYS A 58 1.48 2.02 5.44
C LYS A 58 0.35 2.60 4.60
N GLU A 59 0.55 3.78 4.01
CA GLU A 59 -0.43 4.43 3.13
C GLU A 59 -0.85 3.53 1.97
N LEU A 60 0.10 2.84 1.34
CA LEU A 60 -0.19 1.88 0.27
C LEU A 60 -1.00 0.67 0.74
N LYS A 61 -0.86 0.23 2.01
CA LYS A 61 -1.72 -0.84 2.56
C LYS A 61 -3.15 -0.35 2.75
N ASP A 62 -3.33 0.89 3.17
CA ASP A 62 -4.66 1.47 3.36
C ASP A 62 -5.36 1.59 2.00
N VAL A 63 -4.64 2.06 0.97
CA VAL A 63 -5.13 2.08 -0.44
C VAL A 63 -5.42 0.69 -0.98
N ASP A 64 -4.57 -0.31 -0.70
CA ASP A 64 -4.81 -1.72 -1.08
C ASP A 64 -6.09 -2.27 -0.46
N SER A 65 -6.29 -2.01 0.83
CA SER A 65 -7.47 -2.47 1.57
C SER A 65 -8.75 -1.91 0.94
N VAL A 66 -8.80 -0.60 0.68
CA VAL A 66 -9.98 0.03 0.05
C VAL A 66 -10.15 -0.45 -1.39
N SER A 67 -9.06 -0.60 -2.15
CA SER A 67 -9.12 -1.10 -3.53
C SER A 67 -9.72 -2.51 -3.60
N LYS A 68 -9.35 -3.40 -2.66
CA LYS A 68 -9.94 -4.74 -2.55
C LYS A 68 -11.39 -4.70 -2.11
N ALA A 69 -11.76 -3.83 -1.18
CA ALA A 69 -13.14 -3.66 -0.74
C ALA A 69 -14.05 -3.24 -1.92
N LEU A 70 -13.57 -2.35 -2.79
CA LEU A 70 -14.27 -1.89 -3.99
C LEU A 70 -14.46 -2.98 -5.07
N GLN A 71 -13.70 -4.08 -5.02
CA GLN A 71 -13.90 -5.23 -5.91
C GLN A 71 -15.08 -6.11 -5.45
N GLY A 72 -15.59 -5.90 -4.23
CA GLY A 72 -16.78 -6.57 -3.72
C GLY A 72 -18.09 -5.84 -4.05
N SER A 73 -19.20 -6.40 -3.61
CA SER A 73 -20.48 -5.68 -3.63
C SER A 73 -20.47 -4.63 -2.51
N THR A 74 -20.68 -3.37 -2.87
CA THR A 74 -20.66 -2.22 -1.95
C THR A 74 -21.75 -1.22 -2.34
N ASP A 75 -22.11 -0.30 -1.44
CA ASP A 75 -22.97 0.82 -1.76
C ASP A 75 -22.22 2.18 -1.76
N MET A 76 -22.84 3.22 -2.31
CA MET A 76 -22.23 4.56 -2.38
C MET A 76 -21.90 5.19 -1.02
N LEU A 77 -22.59 4.81 0.05
CA LEU A 77 -22.31 5.35 1.39
C LEU A 77 -21.01 4.76 1.92
N ASP A 78 -20.85 3.44 1.81
CA ASP A 78 -19.64 2.73 2.21
C ASP A 78 -18.41 3.25 1.45
N VAL A 79 -18.54 3.42 0.12
CA VAL A 79 -17.45 3.96 -0.72
C VAL A 79 -17.04 5.36 -0.28
N ARG A 80 -18.01 6.21 0.05
CA ARG A 80 -17.74 7.57 0.51
C ARG A 80 -16.98 7.54 1.83
N GLU A 81 -17.44 6.74 2.79
CA GLU A 81 -16.77 6.61 4.09
C GLU A 81 -15.32 6.12 3.93
N TRP A 82 -15.08 5.14 3.06
CA TRP A 82 -13.72 4.63 2.80
C TRP A 82 -12.82 5.68 2.16
N PHE A 83 -13.32 6.47 1.21
CA PHE A 83 -12.55 7.54 0.59
C PHE A 83 -12.30 8.72 1.53
N ASP A 84 -13.28 9.12 2.32
CA ASP A 84 -13.13 10.17 3.34
C ASP A 84 -12.07 9.73 4.37
N GLY A 85 -12.07 8.44 4.76
CA GLY A 85 -11.06 7.85 5.63
C GLY A 85 -9.65 7.83 5.02
N LEU A 86 -9.51 7.59 3.71
CA LEU A 86 -8.21 7.62 3.02
C LEU A 86 -7.64 9.03 2.87
N ILE A 87 -8.50 10.03 2.62
CA ILE A 87 -8.08 11.41 2.36
C ILE A 87 -7.76 12.16 3.67
N ALA A 88 -8.31 11.72 4.79
CA ALA A 88 -8.06 12.31 6.10
C ALA A 88 -6.69 11.94 6.72
N ILE A 89 -5.90 11.11 6.03
CA ILE A 89 -4.55 10.64 6.42
C ILE A 89 -3.49 11.57 5.81
#